data_AF-A0A947AEK8-F1
#
_entry.id   AF-A0A947AEK8-F1
#
_cell.length_a   1.000
_cell.length_b   1.000
_cell.length_c   1.000
_cell.angle_alpha   90.00
_cell.angle_beta   90.00
_cell.angle_gamma   90.00
#
_symmetry.space_group_name_H-M   'P 1'
#
loop_
_entity.id
_entity.type
_entity.pdbx_description
1 polymer ?
#
loop_
_entity_poly.entity_id
_entity_poly.type
_entity_poly.pdbx_seq_one_letter_code
_entity_poly.pdbx_strand_id
1 'polypeptide(L)' 'SMDEILEELGEVAEGVPTAKAIYKIARDKEIYLPIAAEVYAMIEEGKDPLASVKDLLS' A
#
# COMPACT_ATOMS: atom_id res chain seq x y z
N SER A 1 2.95 -8.08 -12.51
CA SER A 1 1.98 -7.08 -11.98
C SER A 1 1.56 -7.49 -10.58
N MET A 2 0.79 -6.69 -9.85
CA MET A 2 0.25 -7.11 -8.54
C MET A 2 -0.62 -8.38 -8.68
N ASP A 3 -1.42 -8.46 -9.74
CA ASP A 3 -2.29 -9.61 -10.02
C ASP A 3 -1.48 -10.90 -10.25
N GLU A 4 -0.38 -10.83 -11.01
CA GLU A 4 0.52 -11.98 -11.23
C GLU A 4 1.16 -12.46 -9.90
N ILE A 5 1.56 -11.54 -9.02
CA ILE A 5 2.14 -11.88 -7.71
C ILE A 5 1.11 -12.61 -6.84
N LEU A 6 -0.14 -12.16 -6.84
CA LEU A 6 -1.22 -12.78 -6.07
C LEU A 6 -1.59 -14.16 -6.63
N GLU A 7 -1.57 -14.31 -7.96
CA GLU A 7 -1.80 -15.61 -8.62
C GLU A 7 -0.68 -16.60 -8.29
N GLU A 8 0.59 -16.18 -8.36
CA GLU A 8 1.75 -17.02 -8.03
C GLU A 8 1.79 -17.40 -6.53
N LEU A 9 1.37 -16.50 -5.63
CA LEU A 9 1.35 -16.78 -4.19
C LEU A 9 0.39 -17.93 -3.84
N GLY A 10 -0.71 -18.08 -4.58
CA GLY A 10 -1.71 -19.14 -4.37
C GLY A 10 -2.50 -19.05 -3.06
N GLU A 11 -2.21 -18.05 -2.23
CA GLU A 11 -2.86 -17.77 -0.95
C GLU A 11 -3.30 -16.30 -0.87
N VAL A 12 -4.15 -15.99 0.10
CA VAL A 12 -4.65 -14.62 0.31
C VAL A 12 -3.58 -13.77 0.98
N ALA A 13 -3.07 -12.75 0.28
CA ALA A 13 -2.25 -11.71 0.88
C ALA A 13 -3.13 -10.66 1.59
N GLU A 14 -3.50 -10.90 2.85
CA GLU A 14 -4.41 -10.03 3.63
C GLU A 14 -3.95 -8.56 3.69
N GLY A 15 -2.65 -8.32 3.60
CA GLY A 15 -2.06 -6.98 3.60
C GLY A 15 -2.53 -6.09 2.45
N VAL A 16 -2.84 -6.67 1.27
CA VAL A 16 -3.29 -5.91 0.08
C VAL A 16 -4.64 -5.22 0.32
N PRO A 17 -5.74 -5.94 0.63
CA PRO A 17 -7.01 -5.29 0.94
C PRO A 17 -6.94 -4.47 2.23
N THR A 18 -6.13 -4.87 3.21
CA THR A 18 -5.97 -4.13 4.47
C THR A 18 -5.34 -2.76 4.26
N ALA A 19 -4.28 -2.65 3.44
CA ALA A 19 -3.64 -1.38 3.12
C ALA A 19 -4.64 -0.41 2.46
N LYS A 20 -5.45 -0.91 1.52
CA LYS A 20 -6.53 -0.15 0.87
C LYS A 20 -7.59 0.33 1.86
N ALA A 21 -8.03 -0.53 2.78
CA ALA A 21 -9.02 -0.16 3.78
C ALA A 21 -8.47 0.90 4.76
N ILE A 22 -7.25 0.70 5.26
CA ILE A 22 -6.60 1.62 6.19
C ILE A 22 -6.32 2.98 5.54
N TYR A 23 -5.87 3.03 4.28
CA TYR A 23 -5.67 4.30 3.57
C TYR A 23 -6.96 5.12 3.49
N LYS A 24 -8.09 4.48 3.16
CA LYS A 24 -9.41 5.14 3.11
C LYS A 24 -9.84 5.64 4.48
N ILE A 25 -9.78 4.79 5.51
CA ILE A 25 -10.12 5.17 6.89
C ILE A 25 -9.25 6.33 7.38
N ALA A 26 -7.95 6.31 7.07
CA ALA A 26 -7.01 7.36 7.45
C ALA A 26 -7.36 8.70 6.81
N ARG A 27 -7.72 8.71 5.52
CA ARG A 27 -8.17 9.92 4.82
C ARG A 27 -9.48 10.46 5.37
N ASP A 28 -10.47 9.59 5.56
CA ASP A 28 -11.81 9.99 6.04
C ASP A 28 -11.76 10.55 7.47
N LYS A 29 -10.81 10.06 8.28
CA LYS A 29 -10.64 10.46 9.68
C LYS A 29 -9.49 11.46 9.90
N GLU A 30 -8.85 11.91 8.83
CA GLU A 30 -7.70 12.83 8.89
C GLU A 30 -6.56 12.32 9.80
N ILE A 31 -6.30 11.00 9.78
CA ILE A 31 -5.25 10.35 10.56
C ILE A 31 -3.98 10.23 9.73
N TYR A 32 -2.87 10.75 10.25
CA TYR A 32 -1.56 10.62 9.61
C TYR A 32 -0.99 9.20 9.78
N LEU A 33 -0.99 8.42 8.69
CA LEU A 33 -0.41 7.07 8.61
C LEU A 33 0.54 6.97 7.40
N PRO A 34 1.74 7.57 7.46
CA PRO A 34 2.62 7.72 6.30
C PRO A 34 3.04 6.37 5.71
N ILE A 35 3.35 5.38 6.56
CA ILE A 35 3.75 4.04 6.08
C ILE A 35 2.60 3.37 5.33
N ALA A 36 1.37 3.42 5.87
CA ALA A 36 0.22 2.81 5.21
C ALA A 36 -0.15 3.51 3.90
N ALA A 37 0.04 4.84 3.83
CA ALA A 37 -0.15 5.60 2.60
C ALA A 37 0.85 5.22 1.50
N GLU A 38 2.11 5.05 1.88
CA GLU A 38 3.16 4.61 0.95
C GLU A 38 2.97 3.17 0.47
N VAL A 39 2.55 2.27 1.37
CA VAL A 39 2.18 0.89 1.00
C VAL A 39 0.99 0.87 0.04
N TYR A 40 -0.03 1.68 0.29
CA TYR A 40 -1.16 1.83 -0.63
C TYR A 40 -0.71 2.33 -2.02
N ALA A 41 0.13 3.37 -2.07
CA ALA A 41 0.63 3.93 -3.32
C ALA A 41 1.44 2.91 -4.14
N MET A 42 2.26 2.07 -3.49
CA MET A 42 2.97 0.99 -4.18
C MET A 42 2.00 -0.04 -4.78
N ILE A 43 0.99 -0.45 -4.01
CA ILE A 43 0.09 -1.56 -4.37
C ILE A 43 -0.95 -1.14 -5.41
N GLU A 44 -1.60 0.01 -5.20
CA GLU A 44 -2.76 0.45 -5.99
C GLU A 44 -2.40 1.49 -7.06
N GLU A 45 -1.35 2.28 -6.83
CA GLU A 45 -0.91 3.34 -7.76
C GLU A 45 0.38 2.96 -8.52
N GLY A 46 0.96 1.80 -8.21
CA GLY A 46 2.19 1.32 -8.85
C GLY A 46 3.42 2.17 -8.53
N LYS A 47 3.42 2.90 -7.42
CA LYS A 47 4.56 3.70 -6.98
C LYS A 47 5.80 2.83 -6.80
N ASP A 48 6.95 3.33 -7.26
CA ASP A 48 8.23 2.66 -7.09
C ASP A 48 8.59 2.52 -5.58
N PRO A 49 9.03 1.34 -5.11
CA PRO A 49 9.38 1.14 -3.71
C PRO A 49 10.54 2.02 -3.22
N LEU A 50 11.54 2.29 -4.07
CA LEU A 50 12.65 3.17 -3.68
C LEU A 50 12.19 4.63 -3.55
N ALA A 51 11.28 5.07 -4.40
CA ALA A 51 10.62 6.37 -4.25
C ALA A 51 9.83 6.44 -2.93
N SER A 52 9.09 5.38 -2.59
CA SER A 52 8.30 5.33 -1.36
C SER A 52 9.16 5.41 -0.10
N VAL A 53 10.31 4.71 -0.09
CA VAL A 53 11.27 4.79 1.01
C VAL A 53 11.89 6.19 1.11
N LYS A 54 12.19 6.85 -0.01
CA LYS A 54 12.72 8.22 0.00
C LYS A 54 11.71 9.18 0.61
N ASP A 55 10.45 9.10 0.20
CA ASP A 55 9.38 9.98 0.69
C ASP A 55 9.12 9.79 2.21
N LEU A 56 9.38 8.61 2.76
CA LEU A 56 9.30 8.36 4.21
C LEU A 56 10.47 8.94 5.02
N LEU A 57 11.64 9.13 4.39
CA LEU A 57 12.89 9.48 5.07
C LEU A 57 13.33 10.93 4.84
N SER A 58 12.67 11.66 3.94
CA SER A 58 12.91 13.08 3.64
C SER A 58 12.02 14.00 4.46
#